data_AF-A0A9E0LPA7-F1
#
_entry.id   AF-A0A9E0LPA7-F1
#
_cell.length_a   1.000
_cell.length_b   1.000
_cell.length_c   1.000
_cell.angle_alpha   90.00
_cell.angle_beta   90.00
_cell.angle_gamma   90.00
#
_symmetry.space_group_name_H-M   'P 1'
#
loop_
_entity.id
_entity.type
_entity.pdbx_description
1 polymer ?
#
loop_
_entity_poly.entity_id
_entity_poly.type
_entity_poly.pdbx_seq_one_letter_code
_entity_poly.pdbx_strand_id
1 'polypeptide(L)'
;MTFDGTGKTIDLQGVAAFASLVELLAQELGVAAGRMQGQLPNGPDSFNQLLGEIDLNSQGFSRKLSLMAKPGAPLALRFATKWGTERNSNVAGGVTADYFLSATVEQIVPQGRALARYVEDIFAVQDRMVTLGYGNKLTGINVPTSQLEAFERSEESMISTHVPKTEN
;
A
#
# COMPACT_ATOMS: atom_id res chain seq x y z
N MET A 1 -16.52 44.85 -11.99
CA MET A 1 -16.33 43.38 -11.87
C MET A 1 -14.93 43.15 -11.33
N THR A 2 -14.83 43.06 -10.01
CA THR A 2 -13.59 42.78 -9.29
C THR A 2 -13.37 41.27 -9.38
N PHE A 3 -12.33 40.84 -10.07
CA PHE A 3 -11.84 39.47 -10.02
C PHE A 3 -11.17 39.28 -8.66
N ASP A 4 -11.88 38.65 -7.71
CA ASP A 4 -11.28 38.17 -6.46
C ASP A 4 -10.40 36.96 -6.79
N GLY A 5 -9.08 37.18 -6.80
CA GLY A 5 -8.03 36.20 -7.11
C GLY A 5 -7.89 35.06 -6.09
N THR A 6 -8.99 34.41 -5.70
CA THR A 6 -9.01 33.25 -4.80
C THR A 6 -9.15 31.93 -5.56
N GLY A 7 -8.53 31.84 -6.74
CA GLY A 7 -8.24 30.55 -7.37
C GLY A 7 -7.18 29.81 -6.54
N LYS A 8 -7.58 29.24 -5.41
CA LYS A 8 -6.68 28.56 -4.49
C LYS A 8 -6.26 27.22 -5.09
N THR A 9 -4.96 27.04 -5.20
CA THR A 9 -4.30 25.89 -5.82
C THR A 9 -4.61 24.65 -4.99
N ILE A 10 -5.44 23.74 -5.53
CA ILE A 10 -5.48 22.36 -5.05
C ILE A 10 -4.04 21.84 -5.16
N ASP A 11 -3.52 21.17 -4.13
CA ASP A 11 -2.28 20.41 -4.26
C ASP A 11 -2.52 19.20 -5.16
N LEU A 12 -2.64 19.48 -6.46
CA LEU A 12 -2.82 18.49 -7.52
C LEU A 12 -1.61 17.57 -7.60
N GLN A 13 -0.45 18.01 -7.10
CA GLN A 13 0.77 17.20 -7.09
C GLN A 13 0.63 16.06 -6.08
N GLY A 14 0.15 16.32 -4.85
CA GLY A 14 -0.10 15.27 -3.87
C GLY A 14 -1.21 14.30 -4.27
N VAL A 15 -2.28 14.80 -4.90
CA VAL A 15 -3.35 13.93 -5.45
C VAL A 15 -2.84 13.07 -6.60
N ALA A 16 -2.06 13.64 -7.52
CA ALA A 16 -1.46 12.90 -8.64
C ALA A 16 -0.40 11.88 -8.17
N ALA A 17 0.41 12.23 -7.17
CA ALA A 17 1.37 11.32 -6.55
C ALA A 17 0.67 10.14 -5.89
N PHE A 18 -0.46 10.38 -5.21
CA PHE A 18 -1.26 9.30 -4.60
C PHE A 18 -1.87 8.38 -5.65
N ALA A 19 -2.49 8.94 -6.70
CA ALA A 19 -3.02 8.15 -7.80
C ALA A 19 -1.91 7.30 -8.47
N SER A 20 -0.76 7.92 -8.72
CA SER A 20 0.41 7.24 -9.31
C SER A 20 0.90 6.10 -8.42
N LEU A 21 0.93 6.28 -7.09
CA LEU A 21 1.33 5.24 -6.16
C LEU A 21 0.35 4.05 -6.19
N VAL A 22 -0.97 4.33 -6.20
CA VAL A 22 -1.99 3.27 -6.25
C VAL A 22 -1.90 2.48 -7.56
N GLU A 23 -1.71 3.16 -8.68
CA GLU A 23 -1.55 2.53 -10.00
C GLU A 23 -0.26 1.70 -10.07
N LEU A 24 0.87 2.25 -9.61
CA LEU A 24 2.15 1.55 -9.56
C LEU A 24 2.05 0.29 -8.70
N LEU A 25 1.43 0.37 -7.53
CA LEU A 25 1.24 -0.79 -6.66
C LEU A 25 0.34 -1.83 -7.33
N ALA A 26 -0.77 -1.43 -7.93
CA ALA A 26 -1.66 -2.37 -8.61
C ALA A 26 -0.93 -3.11 -9.76
N GLN A 27 -0.14 -2.37 -10.54
CA GLN A 27 0.66 -2.92 -11.63
C GLN A 27 1.71 -3.91 -11.12
N GLU A 28 2.51 -3.54 -10.11
CA GLU A 28 3.55 -4.42 -9.55
C GLU A 28 2.94 -5.66 -8.86
N LEU A 29 1.74 -5.52 -8.27
CA LEU A 29 1.00 -6.63 -7.66
C LEU A 29 0.23 -7.49 -8.69
N GLY A 30 0.31 -7.16 -9.97
CA GLY A 30 -0.31 -7.93 -11.06
C GLY A 30 -1.84 -7.91 -11.05
N VAL A 31 -2.46 -6.87 -10.49
CA VAL A 31 -3.92 -6.73 -10.37
C VAL A 31 -4.40 -5.43 -11.03
N ALA A 32 -5.69 -5.37 -11.35
CA ALA A 32 -6.29 -4.11 -11.76
C ALA A 32 -6.27 -3.11 -10.58
N ALA A 33 -5.97 -1.83 -10.87
CA ALA A 33 -6.15 -0.77 -9.88
C ALA A 33 -7.60 -0.79 -9.39
N GLY A 34 -7.78 -0.90 -8.08
CA GLY A 34 -9.12 -1.00 -7.49
C GLY A 34 -9.77 0.38 -7.37
N ARG A 35 -10.51 0.61 -6.29
CA ARG A 35 -11.29 1.85 -6.13
C ARG A 35 -10.42 2.97 -5.57
N MET A 36 -10.42 4.13 -6.23
CA MET A 36 -9.89 5.37 -5.68
C MET A 36 -11.04 6.32 -5.31
N GLN A 37 -11.00 6.88 -4.11
CA GLN A 37 -11.95 7.86 -3.62
C GLN A 37 -11.20 9.00 -2.93
N GLY A 38 -11.51 10.23 -3.28
CA GLY A 38 -10.98 11.41 -2.61
C GLY A 38 -12.11 12.20 -1.95
N GLN A 39 -11.94 12.56 -0.68
CA GLN A 39 -12.81 13.54 -0.04
C GLN A 39 -12.16 14.92 -0.18
N LEU A 40 -12.67 15.72 -1.11
CA LEU A 40 -12.31 17.12 -1.26
C LEU A 40 -13.06 17.94 -0.19
N PRO A 41 -12.42 18.90 0.50
CA PRO A 41 -13.09 19.72 1.49
C PRO A 41 -14.09 20.70 0.85
N ASN A 42 -15.04 21.16 1.67
CA ASN A 42 -15.86 22.34 1.40
C ASN A 42 -15.16 23.65 1.84
N GLY A 43 -13.83 23.64 1.99
CA GLY A 43 -13.04 24.68 2.65
C GLY A 43 -11.67 24.90 2.00
N PRO A 44 -10.92 25.92 2.46
CA PRO A 44 -9.79 26.51 1.73
C PRO A 44 -8.47 25.72 1.71
N ASP A 45 -8.42 24.53 2.31
CA ASP A 45 -7.22 23.69 2.37
C ASP A 45 -7.36 22.47 1.44
N SER A 46 -6.22 21.85 1.12
CA SER A 46 -6.03 20.59 0.36
C SER A 46 -6.99 19.43 0.74
N PHE A 47 -7.04 18.37 -0.09
CA PHE A 47 -7.88 17.16 0.12
C PHE A 47 -7.94 16.72 1.60
N ASN A 48 -9.12 16.40 2.13
CA ASN A 48 -9.24 15.95 3.52
C ASN A 48 -8.63 14.57 3.72
N GLN A 49 -8.88 13.69 2.73
CA GLN A 49 -8.45 12.31 2.76
C GLN A 49 -8.49 11.73 1.33
N LEU A 50 -7.44 11.00 0.96
CA LEU A 50 -7.43 10.13 -0.21
C LEU A 50 -7.46 8.68 0.26
N LEU A 51 -8.29 7.87 -0.38
CA LEU A 51 -8.43 6.45 -0.16
C LEU A 51 -8.20 5.72 -1.49
N GLY A 52 -7.26 4.77 -1.50
CA GLY A 52 -7.03 3.85 -2.60
C GLY A 52 -7.25 2.43 -2.09
N GLU A 53 -7.96 1.61 -2.83
CA GLU A 53 -8.21 0.22 -2.49
C GLU A 53 -7.75 -0.67 -3.62
N ILE A 54 -7.02 -1.73 -3.28
CA ILE A 54 -6.55 -2.74 -4.22
C ILE A 54 -7.01 -4.09 -3.69
N ASP A 55 -7.76 -4.83 -4.50
CA ASP A 55 -8.25 -6.16 -4.17
C ASP A 55 -7.31 -7.21 -4.80
N LEU A 56 -6.72 -8.06 -3.95
CA LEU A 56 -5.78 -9.11 -4.35
C LEU A 56 -6.39 -10.47 -4.02
N ASN A 57 -7.21 -10.98 -4.92
CA ASN A 57 -7.83 -12.28 -4.74
C ASN A 57 -6.90 -13.37 -5.28
N SER A 58 -6.55 -14.36 -4.45
CA SER A 58 -5.65 -15.46 -4.83
C SER A 58 -6.01 -16.74 -4.09
N GLN A 59 -6.07 -17.87 -4.81
CA GLN A 59 -6.17 -19.24 -4.28
C GLN A 59 -6.97 -19.41 -2.97
N GLY A 60 -8.26 -19.04 -2.97
CA GLY A 60 -9.12 -19.22 -1.80
C GLY A 60 -8.90 -18.21 -0.68
N PHE A 61 -8.12 -17.15 -0.90
CA PHE A 61 -8.05 -15.95 -0.07
C PHE A 61 -8.67 -14.75 -0.78
N SER A 62 -9.37 -13.94 0.00
CA SER A 62 -9.75 -12.58 -0.36
C SER A 62 -8.89 -11.62 0.44
N ARG A 63 -8.02 -10.88 -0.26
CA ARG A 63 -7.12 -9.90 0.33
C ARG A 63 -7.46 -8.51 -0.18
N LYS A 64 -7.30 -7.52 0.67
CA LYS A 64 -7.54 -6.11 0.36
C LYS A 64 -6.46 -5.24 1.00
N LEU A 65 -5.84 -4.41 0.18
CA LEU A 65 -4.97 -3.32 0.62
C LEU A 65 -5.75 -2.01 0.51
N SER A 66 -5.82 -1.25 1.61
CA SER A 66 -6.34 0.11 1.62
C SER A 66 -5.23 1.09 1.96
N LEU A 67 -4.98 2.05 1.08
CA LEU A 67 -4.07 3.17 1.25
C LEU A 67 -4.84 4.40 1.68
N MET A 68 -4.38 5.09 2.72
CA MET A 68 -5.01 6.31 3.22
C MET A 68 -3.98 7.41 3.41
N ALA A 69 -4.13 8.49 2.64
CA ALA A 69 -3.32 9.69 2.76
C ALA A 69 -4.16 10.85 3.30
N LYS A 70 -3.59 11.61 4.24
CA LYS A 70 -4.13 12.87 4.76
C LYS A 70 -3.01 13.91 4.79
N PRO A 71 -3.30 15.20 4.53
CA PRO A 71 -2.30 16.24 4.62
C PRO A 71 -1.64 16.26 6.02
N GLY A 72 -0.31 16.31 6.06
CA GLY A 72 0.47 16.35 7.30
C GLY A 72 0.48 15.06 8.13
N ALA A 73 -0.06 13.95 7.61
CA ALA A 73 -0.07 12.65 8.28
C ALA A 73 0.75 11.60 7.51
N PRO A 74 1.33 10.60 8.21
CA PRO A 74 1.93 9.42 7.59
C PRO A 74 0.97 8.70 6.64
N LEU A 75 1.48 8.12 5.55
CA LEU A 75 0.68 7.24 4.70
C LEU A 75 0.29 5.98 5.50
N ALA A 76 -1.00 5.72 5.63
CA ALA A 76 -1.51 4.54 6.31
C ALA A 76 -1.84 3.43 5.30
N LEU A 77 -1.42 2.21 5.62
CA LEU A 77 -1.68 1.00 4.86
C LEU A 77 -2.47 0.03 5.73
N ARG A 78 -3.65 -0.38 5.27
CA ARG A 78 -4.48 -1.38 5.92
C ARG A 78 -4.55 -2.63 5.08
N PHE A 79 -4.11 -3.73 5.66
CA PHE A 79 -4.12 -5.06 5.07
C PHE A 79 -5.26 -5.86 5.68
N ALA A 80 -6.13 -6.42 4.85
CA ALA A 80 -7.18 -7.32 5.30
C ALA A 80 -7.14 -8.61 4.48
N THR A 81 -7.10 -9.75 5.17
CA THR A 81 -7.09 -11.07 4.54
C THR A 81 -8.17 -11.95 5.17
N LYS A 82 -8.90 -12.67 4.32
CA LYS A 82 -9.94 -13.63 4.71
C LYS A 82 -9.85 -14.87 3.85
N TRP A 83 -10.24 -16.01 4.39
CA TRP A 83 -10.44 -17.21 3.58
C TRP A 83 -11.74 -17.09 2.77
N GLY A 84 -11.64 -17.17 1.45
CA GLY A 84 -12.71 -17.10 0.48
C GLY A 84 -13.28 -18.47 0.14
N THR A 85 -14.34 -18.85 0.86
CA THR A 85 -15.56 -19.57 0.41
C THR A 85 -16.19 -20.24 1.62
N GLU A 86 -17.42 -19.83 1.94
CA GLU A 86 -18.61 -20.55 2.47
C GLU A 86 -18.50 -21.85 3.32
N ARG A 87 -17.33 -22.32 3.71
CA ARG A 87 -17.16 -23.47 4.60
C ARG A 87 -17.20 -22.96 6.04
N ASN A 88 -18.39 -23.10 6.62
CA ASN A 88 -18.71 -22.88 8.02
C ASN A 88 -18.63 -21.42 8.46
N SER A 89 -19.82 -20.83 8.60
CA SER A 89 -20.13 -19.58 9.31
C SER A 89 -19.61 -19.48 10.76
N ASN A 90 -18.84 -20.47 11.24
CA ASN A 90 -18.23 -20.51 12.57
C ASN A 90 -16.70 -20.34 12.57
N VAL A 91 -16.03 -20.21 11.42
CA VAL A 91 -14.60 -19.83 11.33
C VAL A 91 -14.47 -18.45 10.69
N ALA A 92 -15.02 -17.44 11.36
CA ALA A 92 -14.87 -16.03 11.00
C ALA A 92 -13.49 -15.50 11.43
N GLY A 93 -12.41 -16.07 10.89
CA GLY A 93 -11.04 -15.66 11.19
C GLY A 93 -10.46 -14.82 10.06
N GLY A 94 -10.83 -13.55 9.96
CA GLY A 94 -10.09 -12.60 9.12
C GLY A 94 -8.92 -11.99 9.91
N VAL A 95 -7.82 -11.69 9.24
CA VAL A 95 -6.72 -10.92 9.83
C VAL A 95 -6.72 -9.54 9.21
N THR A 96 -6.74 -8.52 10.06
CA THR A 96 -6.51 -7.13 9.66
C THR A 96 -5.25 -6.60 10.32
N ALA A 97 -4.47 -5.82 9.57
CA ALA A 97 -3.31 -5.15 10.10
C ALA A 97 -3.18 -3.73 9.56
N ASP A 98 -2.84 -2.81 10.45
CA ASP A 98 -2.61 -1.40 10.14
C ASP A 98 -1.13 -1.08 10.28
N TYR A 99 -0.56 -0.52 9.21
CA TYR A 99 0.82 -0.07 9.10
C TYR A 99 0.85 1.41 8.77
N PHE A 100 1.84 2.11 9.30
CA PHE A 100 2.07 3.52 9.03
C PHE A 100 3.48 3.69 8.46
N LEU A 101 3.56 4.35 7.29
CA LEU A 101 4.82 4.74 6.67
C LEU A 101 5.13 6.18 7.07
N SER A 102 6.23 6.36 7.79
CA SER A 102 6.70 7.66 8.30
C SER A 102 7.29 8.55 7.18
N ALA A 103 6.66 8.58 6.02
CA ALA A 103 7.06 9.32 4.82
C ALA A 103 5.81 9.83 4.08
N THR A 104 5.95 10.93 3.34
CA THR A 104 4.87 11.42 2.48
C THR A 104 4.71 10.54 1.25
N VAL A 105 3.59 10.66 0.56
CA VAL A 105 3.30 9.88 -0.65
C VAL A 105 4.38 10.13 -1.72
N GLU A 106 4.80 11.38 -1.90
CA GLU A 106 5.81 11.79 -2.89
C GLU A 106 7.17 11.15 -2.62
N GLN A 107 7.52 10.95 -1.34
CA GLN A 107 8.75 10.26 -0.95
C GLN A 107 8.70 8.74 -1.19
N ILE A 108 7.48 8.17 -1.21
CA ILE A 108 7.24 6.74 -1.35
C ILE A 108 7.13 6.32 -2.82
N VAL A 109 6.59 7.17 -3.70
CA VAL A 109 6.38 6.85 -5.13
C VAL A 109 7.64 6.24 -5.80
N PRO A 110 8.86 6.80 -5.65
CA PRO A 110 10.06 6.20 -6.24
C PRO A 110 10.35 4.77 -5.76
N GLN A 111 9.91 4.42 -4.54
CA GLN A 111 10.11 3.12 -3.89
C GLN A 111 8.93 2.17 -4.10
N GLY A 112 7.99 2.48 -5.01
CA GLY A 112 6.73 1.74 -5.13
C GLY A 112 6.90 0.24 -5.43
N ARG A 113 7.95 -0.16 -6.16
CA ARG A 113 8.28 -1.57 -6.40
C ARG A 113 8.70 -2.30 -5.12
N ALA A 114 9.56 -1.69 -4.31
CA ALA A 114 9.96 -2.24 -3.01
C ALA A 114 8.75 -2.34 -2.07
N LEU A 115 7.88 -1.33 -2.09
CA LEU A 115 6.63 -1.35 -1.33
C LEU A 115 5.68 -2.47 -1.78
N ALA A 116 5.55 -2.73 -3.08
CA ALA A 116 4.72 -3.82 -3.60
C ALA A 116 5.16 -5.18 -3.06
N ARG A 117 6.47 -5.45 -3.02
CA ARG A 117 7.01 -6.70 -2.45
C ARG A 117 6.76 -6.80 -0.95
N TYR A 118 6.96 -5.71 -0.23
CA TYR A 118 6.62 -5.65 1.18
C TYR A 118 5.13 -5.96 1.40
N VAL A 119 4.25 -5.44 0.54
CA VAL A 119 2.82 -5.75 0.56
C VAL A 119 2.56 -7.25 0.37
N GLU A 120 3.21 -7.89 -0.61
CA GLU A 120 3.11 -9.33 -0.84
C GLU A 120 3.58 -10.15 0.36
N ASP A 121 4.70 -9.79 0.97
CA ASP A 121 5.25 -10.45 2.17
C ASP A 121 4.25 -10.38 3.34
N ILE A 122 3.65 -9.22 3.59
CA ILE A 122 2.63 -9.06 4.62
C ILE A 122 1.41 -9.93 4.33
N PHE A 123 0.94 -9.98 3.08
CA PHE A 123 -0.17 -10.85 2.72
C PHE A 123 0.16 -12.33 2.89
N ALA A 124 1.36 -12.77 2.51
CA ALA A 124 1.81 -14.15 2.72
C ALA A 124 1.86 -14.52 4.20
N VAL A 125 2.21 -13.58 5.09
CA VAL A 125 2.11 -13.76 6.54
C VAL A 125 0.65 -13.87 6.99
N GLN A 126 -0.22 -12.96 6.53
CA GLN A 126 -1.65 -12.97 6.90
C GLN A 126 -2.36 -14.24 6.44
N ASP A 127 -2.06 -14.74 5.24
CA ASP A 127 -2.62 -15.99 4.73
C ASP A 127 -2.29 -17.18 5.63
N ARG A 128 -1.03 -17.28 6.08
CA ARG A 128 -0.61 -18.31 7.04
C ARG A 128 -1.34 -18.16 8.37
N MET A 129 -1.48 -16.93 8.87
CA MET A 129 -2.21 -16.68 10.11
C MET A 129 -3.68 -17.12 10.00
N VAL A 130 -4.34 -16.78 8.90
CA VAL A 130 -5.73 -17.20 8.62
C VAL A 130 -5.82 -18.73 8.50
N THR A 131 -4.90 -19.37 7.78
CA THR A 131 -4.85 -20.84 7.63
C THR A 131 -4.68 -21.55 8.97
N LEU A 132 -3.87 -20.98 9.86
CA LEU A 132 -3.60 -21.51 11.21
C LEU A 132 -4.69 -21.13 12.24
N GLY A 133 -5.71 -20.37 11.84
CA GLY A 133 -6.82 -19.97 12.71
C GLY A 133 -6.49 -18.85 13.71
N TYR A 134 -5.43 -18.07 13.50
CA TYR A 134 -5.09 -16.92 14.34
C TYR A 134 -5.98 -15.72 13.99
N GLY A 135 -6.81 -15.28 14.95
CA GLY A 135 -7.58 -14.03 14.85
C GLY A 135 -6.87 -12.85 15.52
N ASN A 136 -6.67 -11.75 14.77
CA ASN A 136 -6.36 -10.38 15.22
C ASN A 136 -5.10 -10.15 16.08
N LYS A 137 -3.87 -10.35 15.56
CA LYS A 137 -2.63 -10.04 16.31
C LYS A 137 -1.59 -9.14 15.64
N LEU A 138 -1.95 -8.32 14.64
CA LEU A 138 -0.99 -7.38 14.04
C LEU A 138 -1.60 -5.97 13.96
N THR A 139 -1.51 -5.17 15.02
CA THR A 139 -1.96 -3.77 15.00
C THR A 139 -0.82 -2.82 15.36
N GLY A 140 -0.68 -1.71 14.61
CA GLY A 140 0.20 -0.61 14.98
C GLY A 140 1.69 -0.82 14.67
N ILE A 141 2.02 -1.52 13.58
CA ILE A 141 3.42 -1.71 13.17
C ILE A 141 3.87 -0.48 12.39
N ASN A 142 4.85 0.25 12.94
CA ASN A 142 5.49 1.36 12.24
C ASN A 142 6.65 0.81 11.41
N VAL A 143 6.68 1.11 10.12
CA VAL A 143 7.77 0.68 9.22
C VAL A 143 8.64 1.89 8.95
N PRO A 144 9.88 1.91 9.46
CA PRO A 144 10.83 2.98 9.17
C PRO A 144 11.17 3.00 7.68
N THR A 145 11.30 4.17 7.09
CA THR A 145 11.71 4.34 5.68
C THR A 145 13.07 3.68 5.39
N SER A 146 13.97 3.62 6.38
CA SER A 146 15.25 2.92 6.26
C SER A 146 15.12 1.41 6.07
N GLN A 147 14.01 0.79 6.49
CA GLN A 147 13.74 -0.61 6.15
C GLN A 147 13.32 -0.75 4.69
N LEU A 148 12.58 0.22 4.14
CA LEU A 148 12.25 0.25 2.70
C LEU A 148 13.52 0.36 1.83
N GLU A 149 14.44 1.26 2.18
CA GLU A 149 15.74 1.43 1.50
C GLU A 149 16.68 0.23 1.65
N ALA A 150 16.55 -0.56 2.72
CA ALA A 150 17.35 -1.77 2.92
C ALA A 150 16.91 -2.92 1.99
N PHE A 151 15.65 -2.94 1.54
CA PHE A 151 15.17 -3.92 0.57
C PHE A 151 15.79 -3.71 -0.82
N GLU A 152 15.97 -2.45 -1.26
CA GLU A 152 16.62 -2.14 -2.55
C GLU A 152 18.08 -2.59 -2.61
N ARG A 153 18.85 -2.37 -1.52
CA ARG A 153 20.25 -2.82 -1.45
C ARG A 153 20.40 -4.35 -1.49
N SER A 154 19.37 -5.08 -1.05
CA SER A 154 19.37 -6.53 -1.11
C SER A 154 19.23 -7.05 -2.55
N GLU A 155 18.53 -6.29 -3.42
CA GLU A 155 18.40 -6.62 -4.84
C GLU A 155 19.66 -6.33 -5.64
N GLU A 156 20.30 -5.18 -5.43
CA GLU A 156 21.57 -4.85 -6.09
C GLU A 156 22.64 -5.91 -5.81
N SER A 157 22.63 -6.48 -4.61
CA SER A 157 23.55 -7.54 -4.19
C SER A 157 23.26 -8.89 -4.86
N MET A 158 21.99 -9.21 -5.16
CA MET A 158 21.61 -10.44 -5.88
C MET A 158 21.84 -10.34 -7.39
N ILE A 159 21.73 -9.14 -7.98
CA ILE A 159 22.00 -8.92 -9.41
C ILE A 159 23.52 -8.97 -9.68
N SER A 160 24.35 -8.57 -8.72
CA SER A 160 25.81 -8.55 -8.87
C SER A 160 26.48 -9.94 -8.76
N THR A 161 25.75 -10.99 -8.36
CA THR A 161 26.31 -12.36 -8.18
C THR A 161 26.21 -13.26 -9.43
N HIS A 162 25.75 -12.74 -10.56
CA HIS A 162 25.69 -13.48 -11.83
C HIS A 162 26.60 -12.87 -12.92
N VAL A 163 27.91 -12.82 -12.63
CA VAL A 163 28.92 -12.74 -13.69
C VAL A 163 29.34 -14.18 -14.03
N PRO A 164 28.94 -14.76 -15.18
CA PRO A 164 29.42 -16.08 -15.55
C PRO A 164 30.94 -16.02 -15.74
N LYS A 165 31.66 -16.85 -14.98
CA LYS A 165 33.08 -17.12 -15.21
C LYS A 165 33.24 -17.61 -16.65
N THR A 166 33.86 -16.80 -17.49
CA THR A 166 34.34 -17.25 -18.80
C THR A 166 35.55 -18.14 -18.50
N GLU A 167 35.37 -19.45 -18.61
CA GLU A 167 36.48 -20.40 -18.61
C GLU A 167 37.30 -20.20 -19.90
N ASN A 168 38.59 -19.91 -19.72
CA ASN A 168 39.63 -20.01 -20.74
C ASN A 168 40.28 -21.39 -20.68
#